data_AF-A0A416VP11-F1
#
_entry.id   AF-A0A416VP11-F1
#
_cell.length_a   1.000
_cell.length_b   1.000
_cell.length_c   1.000
_cell.angle_alpha   90.00
_cell.angle_beta   90.00
_cell.angle_gamma   90.00
#
_symmetry.space_group_name_H-M   'P 1'
#
loop_
_entity.id
_entity.type
_entity.pdbx_description
1 polymer ?
#
loop_
_entity_poly.entity_id
_entity_poly.type
_entity_poly.pdbx_seq_one_letter_code
_entity_poly.pdbx_strand_id
1 'polypeptide(L)'
;MKKELEILFERNKREFAFLKEEANKIGVASKWGQGVIPPYSILPFYSELLGNKPGRFLKKASKPGVNKQCYLLNTDNQIINGVEYDSFNDLNSQWIVSNKFYFYSPDSTIQYSFGSAFENETNARLERVTIAQIEDNKIKSAYSFGNRSEYEELYYSYQDDRICGITQKVWVDAYFERHYIIMYDDISILEILSDGTTQKIYPE
;
A
#
# COMPACT_ATOMS: atom_id res chain seq x y z
N MET A 1 -1.87 -11.79 -15.05
CA MET A 1 -1.67 -10.62 -14.18
C MET A 1 -0.24 -10.10 -14.17
N LYS A 2 0.80 -10.90 -13.88
CA LYS A 2 2.22 -10.44 -13.93
C LYS A 2 2.58 -9.58 -15.16
N LYS A 3 2.35 -10.07 -16.38
CA LYS A 3 2.64 -9.35 -17.63
C LYS A 3 1.91 -8.00 -17.74
N GLU A 4 0.70 -7.92 -17.20
CA GLU A 4 -0.08 -6.67 -17.19
C GLU A 4 0.55 -5.64 -16.26
N LEU A 5 0.95 -6.07 -15.06
CA LEU A 5 1.70 -5.22 -14.12
C LEU A 5 3.05 -4.76 -14.68
N GLU A 6 3.77 -5.63 -15.39
CA GLU A 6 5.01 -5.26 -16.09
C GLU A 6 4.77 -4.14 -17.12
N ILE A 7 3.70 -4.25 -17.91
CA ILE A 7 3.30 -3.20 -18.87
C ILE A 7 2.96 -1.90 -18.15
N LEU A 8 2.17 -1.95 -17.07
CA LEU A 8 1.82 -0.77 -16.28
C LEU A 8 3.05 -0.15 -15.63
N PHE A 9 3.96 -0.96 -15.12
CA PHE A 9 5.21 -0.50 -14.52
C PHE A 9 6.05 0.24 -15.56
N GLU A 10 6.32 -0.39 -16.70
CA GLU A 10 7.15 0.19 -17.76
C GLU A 10 6.56 1.48 -18.34
N ARG A 11 5.22 1.52 -18.50
CA ARG A 11 4.50 2.70 -18.98
C ARG A 11 4.57 3.86 -18.00
N ASN A 12 4.51 3.60 -16.69
CA ASN A 12 4.37 4.65 -15.67
C ASN A 12 5.69 4.99 -14.95
N LYS A 13 6.81 4.33 -15.26
CA LYS A 13 8.08 4.49 -14.54
C LYS A 13 8.67 5.91 -14.55
N ARG A 14 8.19 6.79 -15.44
CA ARG A 14 8.60 8.22 -15.55
C ARG A 14 7.46 9.21 -15.36
N GLU A 15 6.27 8.74 -15.00
CA GLU A 15 5.06 9.56 -14.96
C GLU A 15 4.86 10.30 -13.63
N PHE A 16 5.87 10.31 -12.75
CA PHE A 16 5.75 10.91 -11.41
C PHE A 16 5.20 12.35 -11.41
N ALA A 17 5.81 13.23 -12.22
CA ALA A 17 5.37 14.62 -12.34
C ALA A 17 3.91 14.72 -12.81
N PHE A 18 3.55 13.95 -13.84
CA PHE A 18 2.20 13.93 -14.39
C PHE A 18 1.18 13.45 -13.36
N LEU A 19 1.45 12.33 -12.66
CA LEU A 19 0.56 11.79 -11.63
C LEU A 19 0.39 12.76 -10.46
N LYS A 20 1.47 13.46 -10.05
CA LYS A 20 1.42 14.49 -9.01
C LYS A 20 0.56 15.68 -9.44
N GLU A 21 0.70 16.13 -10.68
CA GLU A 21 -0.11 17.21 -11.25
C GLU A 21 -1.59 16.82 -11.33
N GLU A 22 -1.90 15.64 -11.87
CA GLU A 22 -3.27 15.14 -11.99
C GLU A 22 -3.94 15.00 -10.63
N ALA A 23 -3.25 14.43 -9.64
CA ALA A 23 -3.78 14.32 -8.27
C ALA A 23 -4.12 15.70 -7.69
N ASN A 24 -3.25 16.70 -7.87
CA ASN A 24 -3.48 18.06 -7.40
C ASN A 24 -4.64 18.77 -8.09
N LYS A 25 -4.96 18.43 -9.35
CA LYS A 25 -6.10 19.01 -10.08
C LYS A 25 -7.45 18.55 -9.51
N ILE A 26 -7.56 17.29 -9.12
CA ILE A 26 -8.82 16.70 -8.64
C ILE A 26 -8.92 16.62 -7.11
N GLY A 27 -7.83 16.91 -6.40
CA GLY A 27 -7.78 16.91 -4.95
C GLY A 27 -8.54 18.11 -4.35
N VAL A 28 -9.43 17.83 -3.41
CA VAL A 28 -10.29 18.84 -2.77
C VAL A 28 -10.10 18.95 -1.27
N ALA A 29 -9.49 17.94 -0.64
CA ALA A 29 -9.26 17.92 0.80
C ALA A 29 -7.99 17.13 1.17
N SER A 30 -7.47 17.39 2.37
CA SER A 30 -6.33 16.66 2.93
C SER A 30 -6.67 15.97 4.24
N LYS A 31 -6.18 14.74 4.45
CA LYS A 31 -6.29 14.00 5.71
C LYS A 31 -4.91 13.60 6.18
N TRP A 32 -4.65 13.71 7.48
CA TRP A 32 -3.34 13.41 8.05
C TRP A 32 -3.33 12.07 8.77
N GLY A 33 -2.20 11.37 8.67
CA GLY A 33 -1.89 10.11 9.33
C GLY A 33 -0.67 10.21 10.22
N GLN A 34 -0.55 9.25 11.13
CA GLN A 34 0.67 9.00 11.87
C GLN A 34 0.85 7.51 12.17
N GLY A 35 2.06 7.00 11.96
CA GLY A 35 2.45 5.63 12.23
C GLY A 35 3.72 5.26 11.47
N VAL A 36 4.47 4.28 11.97
CA VAL A 36 5.60 3.69 11.24
C VAL A 36 5.10 3.02 9.97
N ILE A 37 4.04 2.22 10.09
CA ILE A 37 3.24 1.79 8.94
C ILE A 37 2.11 2.80 8.72
N PRO A 38 1.84 3.21 7.46
CA PRO A 38 0.77 4.15 7.15
C PRO A 38 -0.61 3.66 7.62
N PRO A 39 -1.54 4.56 8.03
CA PRO A 39 -2.93 4.18 8.35
C PRO A 39 -3.73 3.65 7.15
N TYR A 40 -3.29 3.93 5.92
CA TYR A 40 -3.99 3.55 4.71
C TYR A 40 -3.17 2.56 3.89
N SER A 41 -3.83 1.48 3.46
CA SER A 41 -3.35 0.52 2.48
C SER A 41 -4.53 0.08 1.63
N ILE A 42 -4.31 -0.14 0.34
CA ILE A 42 -5.31 -0.81 -0.53
C ILE A 42 -5.34 -2.32 -0.29
N LEU A 43 -4.44 -2.86 0.53
CA LEU A 43 -4.33 -4.28 0.85
C LEU A 43 -4.79 -4.51 2.30
N PRO A 44 -5.89 -5.26 2.50
CA PRO A 44 -6.31 -5.68 3.83
C PRO A 44 -5.19 -6.43 4.56
N PHE A 45 -5.05 -6.18 5.87
CA PHE A 45 -4.04 -6.78 6.76
C PHE A 45 -2.57 -6.53 6.38
N TYR A 46 -2.28 -5.56 5.51
CA TYR A 46 -0.90 -5.27 5.08
C TYR A 46 0.06 -5.02 6.25
N SER A 47 -0.35 -4.25 7.24
CA SER A 47 0.51 -3.91 8.38
C SER A 47 0.72 -5.12 9.28
N GLU A 48 -0.36 -5.85 9.53
CA GLU A 48 -0.44 -6.99 10.43
C GLU A 48 0.35 -8.18 9.90
N LEU A 49 0.35 -8.41 8.58
CA LEU A 49 1.21 -9.40 7.92
C LEU A 49 2.71 -9.09 8.05
N LEU A 50 3.06 -7.83 8.31
CA LEU A 50 4.42 -7.40 8.62
C LEU A 50 4.72 -7.40 10.14
N GLY A 51 3.83 -7.96 10.98
CA GLY A 51 3.96 -7.96 12.44
C GLY A 51 3.64 -6.59 13.09
N ASN A 52 3.15 -5.62 12.32
CA ASN A 52 3.00 -4.23 12.77
C ASN A 52 1.54 -3.82 12.93
N LYS A 53 1.28 -2.88 13.85
CA LYS A 53 -0.02 -2.20 13.92
C LYS A 53 -0.10 -1.14 12.81
N PRO A 54 -1.25 -0.99 12.13
CA PRO A 54 -1.43 0.12 11.21
C PRO A 54 -1.35 1.44 11.96
N GLY A 55 -0.88 2.48 11.26
CA GLY A 55 -0.97 3.85 11.75
C GLY A 55 -2.41 4.28 11.98
N ARG A 56 -2.59 5.50 12.50
CA ARG A 56 -3.92 6.08 12.71
C ARG A 56 -4.09 7.38 11.95
N PHE A 57 -5.30 7.60 11.45
CA PHE A 57 -5.69 8.93 10.99
C PHE A 57 -5.80 9.91 12.16
N LEU A 58 -5.34 11.13 11.94
CA LEU A 58 -5.40 12.22 12.91
C LEU A 58 -6.74 12.95 12.80
N LYS A 59 -7.27 13.40 13.94
CA LYS A 59 -8.51 14.19 14.02
C LYS A 59 -8.35 15.62 13.49
N LYS A 60 -7.12 16.12 13.43
CA LYS A 60 -6.77 17.49 13.01
C LYS A 60 -5.62 17.43 12.01
N ALA A 61 -5.50 18.47 11.20
CA ALA A 61 -4.33 18.65 10.35
C ALA A 61 -3.04 18.62 11.18
N SER A 62 -1.97 18.11 10.56
CA SER A 62 -0.63 18.07 11.13
C SER A 62 0.32 18.86 10.24
N LYS A 63 1.55 19.05 10.72
CA LYS A 63 2.68 19.44 9.88
C LYS A 63 3.44 18.19 9.42
N PRO A 64 4.26 18.29 8.36
CA PRO A 64 5.29 17.31 8.04
C PRO A 64 6.11 16.90 9.26
N GLY A 65 6.53 15.64 9.30
CA GLY A 65 7.27 15.08 10.43
C GLY A 65 7.57 13.61 10.21
N VAL A 66 8.59 13.08 10.90
CA VAL A 66 8.91 11.64 10.86
C VAL A 66 7.67 10.83 11.21
N ASN A 67 7.38 9.77 10.42
CA ASN A 67 6.21 8.91 10.57
C ASN A 67 4.87 9.65 10.44
N LYS A 68 4.85 10.79 9.75
CA LYS A 68 3.62 11.48 9.34
C LYS A 68 3.30 11.15 7.90
N GLN A 69 2.00 11.12 7.61
CA GLN A 69 1.50 10.95 6.25
C GLN A 69 0.47 12.03 5.96
N CYS A 70 0.47 12.56 4.74
CA CYS A 70 -0.56 13.45 4.23
C CYS A 70 -1.25 12.77 3.04
N TYR A 71 -2.57 12.69 3.07
CA TYR A 71 -3.37 12.08 2.02
C TYR A 71 -4.22 13.14 1.35
N LEU A 72 -4.17 13.20 0.03
CA LEU A 72 -5.04 14.03 -0.79
C LEU A 72 -6.28 13.22 -1.18
N LEU A 73 -7.47 13.83 -1.03
CA LEU A 73 -8.76 13.21 -1.29
C LEU A 73 -9.49 13.90 -2.45
N ASN A 74 -10.17 13.13 -3.28
CA ASN A 74 -11.08 13.64 -4.31
C ASN A 74 -12.48 13.96 -3.74
N THR A 75 -13.41 14.36 -4.61
CA THR A 75 -14.80 14.69 -4.25
C THR A 75 -15.60 13.52 -3.65
N ASP A 76 -15.20 12.29 -3.95
CA ASP A 76 -15.83 11.06 -3.45
C ASP A 76 -15.19 10.58 -2.14
N ASN A 77 -14.33 11.40 -1.51
CA ASN A 77 -13.53 11.07 -0.33
C ASN A 77 -12.57 9.87 -0.54
N GLN A 78 -12.19 9.57 -1.78
CA GLN A 78 -11.17 8.57 -2.09
C GLN A 78 -9.78 9.20 -1.98
N ILE A 79 -8.84 8.48 -1.38
CA ILE A 79 -7.43 8.90 -1.31
C ILE A 79 -6.80 8.72 -2.68
N ILE A 80 -6.39 9.80 -3.34
CA ILE A 80 -5.81 9.77 -4.70
C ILE A 80 -4.29 9.93 -4.70
N ASN A 81 -3.74 10.52 -3.63
CA ASN A 81 -2.31 10.58 -3.37
C ASN A 81 -2.03 10.46 -1.88
N GLY A 82 -0.94 9.77 -1.53
CA GLY A 82 -0.40 9.70 -0.18
C GLY A 82 1.07 10.08 -0.19
N VAL A 83 1.45 11.01 0.68
CA VAL A 83 2.82 11.46 0.92
C VAL A 83 3.25 10.94 2.29
N GLU A 84 4.34 10.18 2.34
CA GLU A 84 4.92 9.68 3.58
C GLU A 84 6.23 10.40 3.87
N TYR A 85 6.31 11.05 5.03
CA TYR A 85 7.45 11.85 5.44
C TYR A 85 8.45 10.98 6.20
N ASP A 86 9.65 10.83 5.63
CA ASP A 86 10.72 9.99 6.16
C ASP A 86 11.66 10.81 7.06
N SER A 87 12.44 11.70 6.45
CA SER A 87 13.45 12.51 7.15
C SER A 87 13.56 13.92 6.59
N PHE A 88 14.04 14.86 7.40
CA PHE A 88 14.30 16.23 6.96
C PHE A 88 15.77 16.40 6.59
N ASN A 89 16.02 16.97 5.42
CA ASN A 89 17.37 17.28 4.95
C ASN A 89 17.66 18.76 5.21
N ASP A 90 18.50 19.04 6.20
CA ASP A 90 18.84 20.42 6.60
C ASP A 90 19.54 21.20 5.48
N LEU A 91 20.41 20.54 4.70
CA LEU A 91 21.20 21.18 3.63
C LEU A 91 20.30 21.78 2.54
N ASN A 92 19.24 21.07 2.16
CA ASN A 92 18.29 21.53 1.15
C ASN A 92 17.05 22.17 1.76
N SER A 93 16.92 22.14 3.10
CA SER A 93 15.75 22.60 3.84
C SER A 93 14.44 21.98 3.33
N GLN A 94 14.47 20.68 3.02
CA GLN A 94 13.34 19.94 2.45
C GLN A 94 13.15 18.58 3.10
N TRP A 95 11.90 18.13 3.14
CA TRP A 95 11.57 16.76 3.51
C TRP A 95 11.93 15.79 2.39
N ILE A 96 12.44 14.64 2.78
CA ILE A 96 12.50 13.44 1.95
C ILE A 96 11.18 12.70 2.16
N VAL A 97 10.48 12.44 1.07
CA VAL A 97 9.15 11.82 1.07
C VAL A 97 9.06 10.71 0.05
N SER A 98 8.23 9.72 0.32
CA SER A 98 7.75 8.77 -0.70
C SER A 98 6.30 9.10 -1.07
N ASN A 99 5.91 8.74 -2.28
CA ASN A 99 4.58 9.08 -2.81
C ASN A 99 3.89 7.82 -3.31
N LYS A 100 2.59 7.74 -3.05
CA LYS A 100 1.69 6.73 -3.60
C LYS A 100 0.57 7.42 -4.34
N PHE A 101 0.25 6.95 -5.55
CA PHE A 101 -0.90 7.43 -6.34
C PHE A 101 -1.91 6.32 -6.52
N TYR A 102 -3.19 6.65 -6.42
CA TYR A 102 -4.28 5.68 -6.39
C TYR A 102 -5.32 5.98 -7.47
N PHE A 103 -5.69 4.96 -8.22
CA PHE A 103 -6.69 5.02 -9.30
C PHE A 103 -7.76 3.98 -9.02
N TYR A 104 -9.01 4.41 -9.02
CA TYR A 104 -10.15 3.57 -8.67
C TYR A 104 -10.98 3.26 -9.91
N SER A 105 -11.35 1.99 -10.07
CA SER A 105 -12.38 1.52 -10.99
C SER A 105 -13.43 0.73 -10.20
N PRO A 106 -14.61 0.43 -10.76
CA PRO A 106 -15.63 -0.35 -10.07
C PRO A 106 -15.17 -1.74 -9.60
N ASP A 107 -14.22 -2.33 -10.33
CA ASP A 107 -13.71 -3.68 -10.18
C ASP A 107 -12.26 -3.74 -9.66
N SER A 108 -11.58 -2.60 -9.48
CA SER A 108 -10.19 -2.62 -9.03
C SER A 108 -9.73 -1.30 -8.42
N THR A 109 -8.59 -1.36 -7.73
CA THR A 109 -7.82 -0.18 -7.34
C THR A 109 -6.37 -0.39 -7.70
N ILE A 110 -5.78 0.55 -8.43
CA ILE A 110 -4.37 0.55 -8.83
C ILE A 110 -3.61 1.54 -7.93
N GLN A 111 -2.50 1.10 -7.37
CA GLN A 111 -1.55 1.92 -6.63
C GLN A 111 -0.20 1.95 -7.36
N TYR A 112 0.33 3.15 -7.57
CA TYR A 112 1.72 3.38 -7.99
C TYR A 112 2.53 3.90 -6.81
N SER A 113 3.51 3.14 -6.35
CA SER A 113 4.40 3.52 -5.25
C SER A 113 5.74 4.01 -5.80
N PHE A 114 6.08 5.26 -5.51
CA PHE A 114 7.33 5.90 -5.89
C PHE A 114 8.29 5.95 -4.70
N GLY A 115 9.58 5.80 -5.01
CA GLY A 115 10.65 5.83 -4.04
C GLY A 115 10.85 7.22 -3.44
N SER A 116 11.74 7.30 -2.45
CA SER A 116 12.02 8.54 -1.74
C SER A 116 12.65 9.60 -2.65
N ALA A 117 12.13 10.81 -2.58
CA ALA A 117 12.64 11.99 -3.26
C ALA A 117 12.43 13.23 -2.36
N PHE A 118 13.00 14.38 -2.72
CA PHE A 118 12.66 15.61 -2.02
C PHE A 118 11.18 15.99 -2.28
N GLU A 119 10.52 16.60 -1.30
CA GLU A 119 9.08 16.93 -1.36
C GLU A 119 8.68 17.73 -2.62
N ASN A 120 9.55 18.64 -3.05
CA ASN A 120 9.34 19.47 -4.23
C ASN A 120 9.90 18.88 -5.53
N GLU A 121 10.48 17.68 -5.48
CA GLU A 121 11.01 16.99 -6.65
C GLU A 121 9.88 16.64 -7.63
N THR A 122 10.23 16.58 -8.92
CA THR A 122 9.33 16.22 -10.03
C THR A 122 9.75 14.92 -10.70
N ASN A 123 10.82 14.30 -10.23
CA ASN A 123 11.30 13.01 -10.68
C ASN A 123 11.53 12.07 -9.50
N ALA A 124 10.65 11.08 -9.34
CA ALA A 124 10.86 9.96 -8.44
C ALA A 124 10.78 8.66 -9.24
N ARG A 125 11.56 7.66 -8.83
CA ARG A 125 11.55 6.34 -9.46
C ARG A 125 10.30 5.58 -9.02
N LEU A 126 9.60 4.95 -9.96
CA LEU A 126 8.56 3.99 -9.64
C LEU A 126 9.20 2.73 -9.02
N GLU A 127 8.76 2.40 -7.81
CA GLU A 127 9.27 1.25 -7.05
C GLU A 127 8.33 0.05 -7.19
N ARG A 128 7.02 0.27 -7.24
CA ARG A 128 6.03 -0.81 -7.29
C ARG A 128 4.71 -0.37 -7.91
N VAL A 129 4.09 -1.26 -8.67
CA VAL A 129 2.68 -1.19 -9.07
C VAL A 129 1.92 -2.26 -8.30
N THR A 130 0.73 -1.94 -7.81
CA THR A 130 -0.16 -2.89 -7.13
C THR A 130 -1.57 -2.73 -7.66
N ILE A 131 -2.25 -3.83 -7.97
CA ILE A 131 -3.67 -3.86 -8.33
C ILE A 131 -4.40 -4.71 -7.30
N ALA A 132 -5.37 -4.13 -6.61
CA ALA A 132 -6.35 -4.86 -5.80
C ALA A 132 -7.62 -5.09 -6.64
N GLN A 133 -8.04 -6.34 -6.81
CA GLN A 133 -9.25 -6.72 -7.53
C GLN A 133 -10.44 -6.79 -6.58
N ILE A 134 -11.54 -6.18 -6.98
CA ILE A 134 -12.75 -5.99 -6.18
C ILE A 134 -13.91 -6.75 -6.83
N GLU A 135 -14.55 -7.61 -6.05
CA GLU A 135 -15.76 -8.34 -6.43
C GLU A 135 -16.73 -8.30 -5.24
N ASP A 136 -18.01 -8.01 -5.50
CA ASP A 136 -19.03 -7.83 -4.45
C ASP A 136 -18.61 -6.83 -3.35
N ASN A 137 -17.99 -5.72 -3.74
CA ASN A 137 -17.43 -4.69 -2.84
C ASN A 137 -16.35 -5.21 -1.87
N LYS A 138 -15.70 -6.34 -2.19
CA LYS A 138 -14.64 -6.95 -1.38
C LYS A 138 -13.39 -7.15 -2.21
N ILE A 139 -12.24 -6.93 -1.60
CA ILE A 139 -10.96 -7.24 -2.22
C ILE A 139 -10.77 -8.75 -2.20
N LYS A 140 -10.78 -9.39 -3.37
CA LYS A 140 -10.63 -10.85 -3.50
C LYS A 140 -9.18 -11.26 -3.73
N SER A 141 -8.46 -10.45 -4.47
CA SER A 141 -7.05 -10.68 -4.72
C SER A 141 -6.32 -9.36 -4.90
N ALA A 142 -5.01 -9.41 -4.74
CA ALA A 142 -4.15 -8.31 -5.12
C ALA A 142 -2.86 -8.84 -5.74
N TYR A 143 -2.27 -8.02 -6.60
CA TYR A 143 -1.11 -8.38 -7.38
C TYR A 143 -0.15 -7.22 -7.37
N SER A 144 1.12 -7.46 -7.08
CA SER A 144 2.14 -6.41 -7.10
C SER A 144 3.36 -6.80 -7.90
N PHE A 145 3.95 -5.82 -8.59
CA PHE A 145 5.19 -5.96 -9.33
C PHE A 145 6.12 -4.81 -8.97
N GLY A 146 7.33 -5.14 -8.54
CA GLY A 146 8.32 -4.16 -8.11
C GLY A 146 9.51 -4.01 -9.04
N ASN A 147 10.31 -2.99 -8.76
CA ASN A 147 11.42 -2.55 -9.60
C ASN A 147 12.64 -3.50 -9.61
N ARG A 148 12.65 -4.54 -8.77
CA ARG A 148 13.62 -5.63 -8.78
C ARG A 148 13.03 -6.88 -9.43
N SER A 149 11.96 -6.73 -10.20
CA SER A 149 11.21 -7.81 -10.83
C SER A 149 10.56 -8.78 -9.83
N GLU A 150 10.41 -8.35 -8.57
CA GLU A 150 9.65 -9.11 -7.59
C GLU A 150 8.17 -9.07 -7.96
N TYR A 151 7.52 -10.23 -7.92
CA TYR A 151 6.11 -10.38 -8.19
C TYR A 151 5.43 -11.04 -7.00
N GLU A 152 4.26 -10.54 -6.63
CA GLU A 152 3.50 -11.03 -5.50
C GLU A 152 2.02 -11.13 -5.86
N GLU A 153 1.39 -12.19 -5.35
CA GLU A 153 -0.05 -12.41 -5.39
C GLU A 153 -0.58 -12.60 -3.98
N LEU A 154 -1.72 -11.98 -3.68
CA LEU A 154 -2.49 -12.16 -2.46
C LEU A 154 -3.89 -12.63 -2.85
N TYR A 155 -4.40 -13.66 -2.17
CA TYR A 155 -5.77 -14.15 -2.32
C TYR A 155 -6.45 -14.13 -0.96
N TYR A 156 -7.63 -13.52 -0.89
CA TYR A 156 -8.38 -13.33 0.34
C TYR A 156 -9.59 -14.27 0.40
N SER A 157 -9.62 -15.12 1.42
CA SER A 157 -10.73 -16.02 1.73
C SER A 157 -11.68 -15.34 2.71
N TYR A 158 -12.99 -15.51 2.49
CA TYR A 158 -14.02 -14.88 3.30
C TYR A 158 -14.96 -15.90 3.94
N GLN A 159 -15.39 -15.61 5.17
CA GLN A 159 -16.46 -16.28 5.89
C GLN A 159 -17.30 -15.21 6.58
N ASP A 160 -18.63 -15.26 6.43
CA ASP A 160 -19.57 -14.29 7.02
C ASP A 160 -19.15 -12.83 6.80
N ASP A 161 -18.81 -12.51 5.55
CA ASP A 161 -18.33 -11.20 5.09
C ASP A 161 -17.01 -10.69 5.69
N ARG A 162 -16.29 -11.54 6.43
CA ARG A 162 -14.98 -11.23 7.02
C ARG A 162 -13.89 -12.04 6.35
N ILE A 163 -12.71 -11.45 6.19
CA ILE A 163 -11.53 -12.18 5.72
C ILE A 163 -11.14 -13.17 6.82
N CYS A 164 -11.15 -14.46 6.51
CA CYS A 164 -10.76 -15.53 7.43
C CYS A 164 -9.41 -16.17 7.06
N GLY A 165 -8.90 -15.90 5.85
CA GLY A 165 -7.59 -16.37 5.45
C GLY A 165 -6.99 -15.59 4.30
N ILE A 166 -5.67 -15.66 4.19
CA ILE A 166 -4.88 -15.00 3.14
C ILE A 166 -3.87 -16.00 2.61
N THR A 167 -3.81 -16.19 1.29
CA THR A 167 -2.71 -16.91 0.63
C THR A 167 -1.82 -15.91 -0.06
N GLN A 168 -0.53 -15.94 0.25
CA GLN A 168 0.49 -15.07 -0.35
C GLN A 168 1.46 -15.93 -1.17
N LYS A 169 1.68 -15.54 -2.41
CA LYS A 169 2.65 -16.15 -3.31
C LYS A 169 3.65 -15.09 -3.75
N VAL A 170 4.94 -15.36 -3.61
CA VAL A 170 5.99 -14.40 -3.91
C VAL A 170 7.05 -15.04 -4.79
N TRP A 171 7.43 -14.31 -5.84
CA TRP A 171 8.53 -14.63 -6.74
C TRP A 171 9.58 -13.52 -6.58
N VAL A 172 10.61 -13.78 -5.77
CA VAL A 172 11.75 -12.89 -5.52
C VAL A 172 13.03 -13.73 -5.45
N ASP A 173 13.72 -13.86 -6.59
CA ASP A 173 14.84 -14.78 -6.84
C ASP A 173 14.50 -16.29 -6.70
N ALA A 174 13.66 -16.65 -5.73
CA ALA A 174 13.02 -17.95 -5.54
C ALA A 174 11.50 -17.77 -5.33
N TYR A 175 10.76 -18.87 -5.47
CA TYR A 175 9.34 -18.93 -5.14
C TYR A 175 9.14 -19.31 -3.68
N PHE A 176 8.24 -18.61 -2.99
CA PHE A 176 7.68 -19.07 -1.73
C PHE A 176 6.20 -18.76 -1.63
N GLU A 177 5.51 -19.55 -0.82
CA GLU A 177 4.08 -19.44 -0.56
C GLU A 177 3.83 -19.49 0.94
N ARG A 178 2.90 -18.65 1.42
CA ARG A 178 2.49 -18.58 2.82
C ARG A 178 0.98 -18.56 2.91
N HIS A 179 0.45 -19.19 3.95
CA HIS A 179 -0.98 -19.25 4.22
C HIS A 179 -1.25 -18.71 5.62
N TYR A 180 -2.22 -17.82 5.73
CA TYR A 180 -2.54 -17.15 6.97
C TYR A 180 -4.00 -17.38 7.37
N ILE A 181 -4.23 -17.55 8.66
CA ILE A 181 -5.55 -17.63 9.30
C ILE A 181 -5.79 -16.33 10.08
N ILE A 182 -6.96 -15.72 9.89
CA ILE A 182 -7.34 -14.47 10.55
C ILE A 182 -8.41 -14.75 11.62
N MET A 183 -8.15 -14.32 12.86
CA MET A 183 -9.07 -14.44 14.00
C MET A 183 -9.45 -13.06 14.53
N TYR A 184 -10.69 -12.87 15.01
CA TYR A 184 -11.27 -11.54 15.31
C TYR A 184 -11.56 -11.23 16.78
N ASP A 185 -11.48 -12.20 17.70
CA ASP A 185 -11.76 -11.93 19.13
C ASP A 185 -10.78 -10.89 19.70
N ASP A 186 -9.52 -11.04 19.31
CA ASP A 186 -8.50 -10.00 19.24
C ASP A 186 -7.78 -10.25 17.92
N ILE A 187 -7.70 -9.26 17.01
CA ILE A 187 -7.14 -9.47 15.66
C ILE A 187 -5.79 -10.17 15.79
N SER A 188 -5.78 -11.44 15.36
CA SER A 188 -4.62 -12.32 15.45
C SER A 188 -4.45 -13.01 14.13
N ILE A 189 -3.20 -13.09 13.68
CA ILE A 189 -2.84 -13.76 12.43
C ILE A 189 -1.93 -14.92 12.76
N LEU A 190 -2.30 -16.11 12.28
CA LEU A 190 -1.49 -17.30 12.36
C LEU A 190 -0.99 -17.66 10.95
N GLU A 191 0.31 -17.91 10.79
CA GLU A 191 0.88 -18.52 9.59
C GLU A 191 0.84 -20.05 9.72
N ILE A 192 0.41 -20.74 8.68
CA ILE A 192 0.46 -22.20 8.57
C ILE A 192 1.84 -22.58 8.02
N LEU A 193 2.61 -23.31 8.80
CA LEU A 193 3.94 -23.80 8.44
C LEU A 193 3.86 -25.04 7.55
N SER A 194 4.99 -25.40 6.94
CA SER A 194 5.07 -26.54 6.01
C SER A 194 4.78 -27.90 6.64
N ASP A 195 4.92 -28.04 7.95
CA ASP A 195 4.56 -29.23 8.73
C ASP A 195 3.08 -29.26 9.16
N GLY A 196 2.30 -28.24 8.76
CA GLY A 196 0.89 -28.09 9.10
C GLY A 196 0.63 -27.46 10.47
N THR A 197 1.67 -27.16 11.25
CA THR A 197 1.52 -26.42 12.50
C THR A 197 1.27 -24.93 12.23
N THR A 198 0.79 -24.21 13.23
CA THR A 198 0.52 -22.77 13.12
C THR A 198 1.43 -21.96 14.02
N GLN A 199 1.97 -20.86 13.50
CA GLN A 199 2.73 -19.88 14.26
C GLN A 199 1.97 -18.55 14.30
N LYS A 200 1.82 -17.94 15.48
CA LYS A 200 1.27 -16.59 15.58
C LYS A 200 2.29 -15.57 15.09
N ILE A 201 1.88 -14.71 14.15
CA ILE A 201 2.70 -13.63 13.59
C ILE A 201 2.19 -12.24 13.95
N TYR A 202 0.95 -12.14 14.44
CA TYR A 202 0.37 -10.88 14.89
C TYR A 202 -0.66 -11.09 16.00
N PRO A 203 -0.71 -10.22 17.02
CA PRO A 203 0.39 -9.32 17.41
C PRO A 203 1.65 -10.13 17.75
N GLU A 204 2.84 -9.52 17.55
CA GLU A 204 4.12 -10.05 18.07
C GLU A 204 4.08 -10.22 19.60
#